data_AF-A0A8S3ULT6-F1
#
_entry.id   AF-A0A8S3ULT6-F1
#
_cell.length_a   1.000
_cell.length_b   1.000
_cell.length_c   1.000
_cell.angle_alpha   90.00
_cell.angle_beta   90.00
_cell.angle_gamma   90.00
#
_symmetry.space_group_name_H-M   'P 1'
#
loop_
_entity.id
_entity.type
_entity.pdbx_description
1 polymer ?
#
loop_
_entity_poly.entity_id
_entity_poly.type
_entity_poly.pdbx_seq_one_letter_code
_entity_poly.pdbx_strand_id
1 'polypeptide(L)'
;MGNDIVAYRMTIGLFYHKISLGCLRKTFVSFSVYELLAVLFTNISRLKLCIFNLYRSSAYMISLYILLLWLLLICGDIEPNPGPERTPEISEKTLSIFHGNIRSLRNKLNYIVDIIEDYDVVFLTETHLDSNITDSDLYISGFEIPVRKDRNSHGGGIIMYYKSYVRITRRHDLENCQLESMWFELKTKLRSILININYRSERQSSVYFWQYFDQMLKNALDENNNIICLGDLNKNFMSDLPSNIRDIFFISGLVNIIDKATHFDTRTGSTSLLDPILVTDSIPVLDKDTIPFDRGISDHDGTYVTINCGFSKRRTYNRSIWDYKKGDYDLMKQKVVETNWEYLISDASDVHVAATNFTNSFLNIASECIPTREVTIRCDDKVWYDSNLRRETRKRDRLRNIFIRSNSTSAEKKFKQQRNKVNNLKKQAKKYFLPVLMKI
;
A
#
# COMPACT_ATOMS: atom_id res chain seq x y z
N MET A 1 51.12 -19.26 -31.50
CA MET A 1 50.25 -18.97 -30.35
C MET A 1 49.16 -20.02 -30.30
N GLY A 2 49.07 -20.75 -29.20
CA GLY A 2 48.09 -21.83 -29.02
C GLY A 2 48.36 -22.57 -27.71
N ASN A 3 48.20 -21.87 -26.59
CA ASN A 3 48.20 -22.49 -25.27
C ASN A 3 46.83 -23.16 -25.08
N ASP A 4 46.78 -24.48 -25.19
CA ASP A 4 45.60 -25.25 -24.81
C ASP A 4 45.54 -25.40 -23.29
N ILE A 5 44.42 -24.94 -22.71
CA ILE A 5 44.10 -24.98 -21.28
C ILE A 5 44.11 -26.42 -20.73
N VAL A 6 43.94 -27.42 -21.58
CA VAL A 6 43.96 -28.85 -21.22
C VAL A 6 45.35 -29.30 -20.75
N ALA A 7 46.42 -28.82 -21.38
CA ALA A 7 47.80 -29.16 -20.99
C ALA A 7 48.19 -28.61 -19.61
N TYR A 8 47.67 -27.42 -19.27
CA TYR A 8 47.91 -26.80 -17.98
C TYR A 8 47.21 -27.54 -16.83
N ARG A 9 45.99 -28.05 -17.08
CA ARG A 9 45.22 -28.82 -16.08
C ARG A 9 45.81 -30.20 -15.80
N MET A 10 46.38 -30.88 -16.81
CA MET A 10 47.05 -32.18 -16.61
C MET A 10 48.33 -32.05 -15.75
N THR A 11 49.07 -30.95 -15.91
CA THR A 11 50.34 -30.73 -15.20
C THR A 11 50.12 -30.47 -13.70
N ILE A 12 49.05 -29.75 -13.35
CA ILE A 12 48.67 -29.50 -11.94
C ILE A 12 48.20 -30.81 -11.27
N GLY A 13 47.44 -31.65 -11.98
CA GLY A 13 46.97 -32.94 -11.45
C GLY A 13 48.11 -33.91 -11.09
N LEU A 14 49.18 -33.94 -11.89
CA LEU A 14 50.36 -34.79 -11.65
C LEU A 14 51.23 -34.30 -10.49
N PHE A 15 51.21 -33.01 -10.17
CA PHE A 15 51.98 -32.43 -9.06
C PHE A 15 51.41 -32.83 -7.68
N TYR A 16 50.08 -32.84 -7.53
CA TYR A 16 49.45 -33.21 -6.27
C TYR A 16 49.52 -34.71 -5.95
N HIS A 17 49.54 -35.57 -6.98
CA HIS A 17 49.64 -37.02 -6.77
C HIS A 17 51.04 -37.48 -6.32
N LYS A 18 52.09 -36.68 -6.58
CA LYS A 18 53.49 -37.04 -6.29
C LYS A 18 53.95 -36.65 -4.88
N ILE A 19 53.25 -35.74 -4.20
CA ILE A 19 53.60 -35.27 -2.85
C ILE A 19 53.04 -36.19 -1.74
N SER A 20 52.11 -37.11 -2.04
CA SER A 20 51.53 -38.01 -1.04
C SER A 20 52.35 -39.27 -0.72
N LEU A 21 53.52 -39.47 -1.33
CA LEU A 21 54.32 -40.69 -1.15
C LEU A 21 55.82 -40.37 -1.05
N GLY A 22 56.35 -40.23 0.18
CA GLY A 22 57.80 -40.09 0.39
C GLY A 22 58.29 -39.77 1.81
N CYS A 23 58.32 -40.79 2.67
CA CYS A 23 59.13 -41.04 3.88
C CYS A 23 60.08 -39.97 4.50
N LEU A 24 59.79 -39.66 5.78
CA LEU A 24 60.59 -39.88 7.02
C LEU A 24 62.09 -39.48 7.12
N ARG A 25 62.39 -38.62 8.10
CA ARG A 25 63.53 -38.78 9.03
C ARG A 25 63.09 -38.51 10.48
N LYS A 26 63.45 -39.44 11.38
CA LYS A 26 63.18 -39.41 12.83
C LYS A 26 64.25 -38.62 13.58
N THR A 27 63.83 -37.78 14.53
CA THR A 27 64.61 -37.41 15.72
C THR A 27 63.72 -37.64 16.94
N PHE A 28 64.22 -38.44 17.88
CA PHE A 28 63.55 -38.76 19.15
C PHE A 28 63.78 -37.64 20.15
N VAL A 29 62.70 -37.10 20.71
CA VAL A 29 62.69 -36.33 21.97
C VAL A 29 61.60 -36.96 22.84
N SER A 30 61.98 -37.64 23.93
CA SER A 30 61.02 -38.25 24.85
C SER A 30 60.49 -37.20 25.82
N PHE A 31 59.36 -36.59 25.49
CA PHE A 31 58.44 -36.10 26.52
C PHE A 31 57.41 -37.19 26.74
N SER A 32 57.18 -37.59 28.00
CA SER A 32 56.09 -38.49 28.35
C SER A 32 54.78 -37.83 27.91
N VAL A 33 54.20 -38.35 26.82
CA VAL A 33 52.93 -37.87 26.24
C VAL A 33 51.83 -37.83 27.32
N TYR A 34 51.93 -38.67 28.35
CA TYR A 34 51.03 -38.68 29.50
C TYR A 34 51.06 -37.38 30.32
N GLU A 35 52.22 -36.77 30.55
CA GLU A 35 52.30 -35.51 31.33
C GLU A 35 51.73 -34.34 30.55
N LEU A 36 52.03 -34.27 29.25
CA LEU A 36 51.50 -33.23 28.37
C LEU A 36 49.96 -33.35 28.26
N LEU A 37 49.45 -34.58 28.11
CA LEU A 37 48.01 -34.86 28.08
C LEU A 37 47.34 -34.53 29.42
N ALA A 38 47.94 -34.85 30.56
CA ALA A 38 47.37 -34.55 31.88
C ALA A 38 47.23 -33.03 32.11
N VAL A 39 48.24 -32.24 31.72
CA VAL A 39 48.19 -30.77 31.78
C VAL A 39 47.16 -30.21 30.78
N LEU A 40 47.01 -30.82 29.60
CA LEU A 40 46.00 -30.42 28.62
C LEU A 40 44.58 -30.70 29.11
N PHE A 41 44.33 -31.89 29.69
CA PHE A 41 43.01 -32.28 30.21
C PHE A 41 42.60 -31.45 31.43
N THR A 42 43.53 -31.12 32.33
CA THR A 42 43.25 -30.25 33.48
C THR A 42 42.98 -28.81 33.08
N ASN A 43 43.65 -28.30 32.04
CA ASN A 43 43.36 -26.97 31.51
C ASN A 43 42.06 -26.91 30.70
N ILE A 44 41.75 -27.94 29.89
CA ILE A 44 40.46 -28.04 29.17
C ILE A 44 39.27 -28.09 30.14
N SER A 45 39.39 -28.84 31.24
CA SER A 45 38.32 -28.93 32.25
C SER A 45 38.10 -27.60 32.97
N ARG A 46 39.17 -26.87 33.32
CA ARG A 46 39.07 -25.51 33.87
C ARG A 46 38.50 -24.49 32.87
N LEU A 47 38.88 -24.59 31.59
CA LEU A 47 38.36 -23.73 30.53
C LEU A 47 36.86 -23.96 30.32
N LYS A 48 36.41 -25.22 30.33
CA LYS A 48 34.98 -25.58 30.26
C LYS A 48 34.18 -25.01 31.42
N LEU A 49 34.72 -25.04 32.64
CA LEU A 49 34.05 -24.48 33.82
C LEU A 49 33.93 -22.95 33.75
N CYS A 50 35.00 -22.26 33.32
CA CYS A 50 34.99 -20.82 33.10
C CYS A 50 34.03 -20.41 31.99
N ILE A 51 34.06 -21.10 30.84
CA ILE A 51 33.14 -20.87 29.72
C ILE A 51 31.69 -21.12 30.18
N PHE A 52 31.43 -22.21 30.91
CA PHE A 52 30.10 -22.51 31.44
C PHE A 52 29.60 -21.43 32.42
N ASN A 53 30.46 -20.92 33.30
CA ASN A 53 30.10 -19.82 34.21
C ASN A 53 29.91 -18.47 33.48
N LEU A 54 30.69 -18.20 32.43
CA LEU A 54 30.52 -17.02 31.57
C LEU A 54 29.19 -17.09 30.80
N TYR A 55 28.88 -18.26 30.21
CA TYR A 55 27.60 -18.53 29.52
C TYR A 55 26.41 -18.50 30.47
N ARG A 56 26.60 -18.94 31.72
CA ARG A 56 25.54 -18.90 32.74
C ARG A 56 25.24 -17.45 33.16
N SER A 57 26.27 -16.63 33.37
CA SER A 57 26.10 -15.20 33.69
C SER A 57 25.49 -14.41 32.52
N SER A 58 25.95 -14.65 31.29
CA SER A 58 25.37 -14.02 30.11
C SER A 58 23.95 -14.51 29.82
N ALA A 59 23.62 -15.78 30.07
CA ALA A 59 22.26 -16.30 29.96
C ALA A 59 21.30 -15.69 30.98
N TYR A 60 21.75 -15.41 32.21
CA TYR A 60 20.93 -14.68 33.20
C TYR A 60 20.69 -13.23 32.78
N MET A 61 21.70 -12.55 32.22
CA MET A 61 21.53 -11.19 31.69
C MET A 61 20.61 -11.16 30.47
N ILE A 62 20.77 -12.11 29.54
CA ILE A 62 19.91 -12.25 28.36
C ILE A 62 18.46 -12.56 28.78
N SER A 63 18.26 -13.48 29.73
CA SER A 63 16.92 -13.81 30.22
C SER A 63 16.27 -12.66 30.97
N LEU A 64 17.03 -11.84 31.71
CA LEU A 64 16.52 -10.62 32.34
C LEU A 64 16.15 -9.55 31.29
N TYR A 65 16.96 -9.38 30.24
CA TYR A 65 16.65 -8.48 29.12
C TYR A 65 15.41 -8.93 28.34
N ILE A 66 15.27 -10.23 28.08
CA ILE A 66 14.08 -10.82 27.46
C ILE A 66 12.87 -10.61 28.36
N LEU A 67 12.99 -10.86 29.67
CA LEU A 67 11.91 -10.61 30.63
C LEU A 67 11.52 -9.13 30.66
N LEU A 68 12.49 -8.21 30.66
CA LEU A 68 12.26 -6.77 30.60
C LEU A 68 11.55 -6.38 29.29
N LEU A 69 11.98 -6.92 28.14
CA LEU A 69 11.32 -6.74 26.84
C LEU A 69 9.89 -7.28 26.84
N TRP A 70 9.64 -8.43 27.45
CA TRP A 70 8.31 -9.01 27.60
C TRP A 70 7.42 -8.13 28.50
N LEU A 71 7.95 -7.65 29.63
CA LEU A 71 7.23 -6.74 30.53
C LEU A 71 6.92 -5.40 29.85
N LEU A 72 7.86 -4.88 29.05
CA LEU A 72 7.71 -3.66 28.25
C LEU A 72 6.66 -3.82 27.14
N LEU A 73 6.62 -4.98 26.47
CA LEU A 73 5.61 -5.31 25.46
C LEU A 73 4.21 -5.52 26.08
N ILE A 74 4.14 -6.02 27.33
CA ILE A 74 2.89 -6.22 28.08
C ILE A 74 2.37 -4.90 28.67
N CYS A 75 3.26 -3.94 28.99
CA CYS A 75 2.88 -2.66 29.61
C CYS A 75 1.99 -1.79 28.70
N GLY A 76 1.98 -2.04 27.38
CA GLY A 76 1.11 -1.34 26.43
C GLY A 76 1.39 0.15 26.25
N ASP A 77 2.40 0.68 26.95
CA ASP A 77 2.81 2.10 26.97
C ASP A 77 4.01 2.37 26.05
N ILE A 78 4.50 1.35 25.34
CA ILE A 78 5.50 1.48 24.29
C ILE A 78 4.79 1.38 22.95
N GLU A 79 4.67 2.54 22.29
CA GLU A 79 4.18 2.63 20.92
C GLU A 79 5.13 1.83 20.01
N PRO A 80 4.66 0.81 19.27
CA PRO A 80 5.49 0.03 18.33
C PRO A 80 5.94 0.85 17.11
N ASN A 81 5.60 2.14 17.10
CA ASN A 81 5.88 3.12 16.08
C ASN A 81 6.55 4.31 16.79
N PRO A 82 7.87 4.29 17.02
CA PRO A 82 8.56 5.51 17.46
C PRO A 82 8.15 6.57 16.44
N GLY A 83 7.57 7.68 16.90
CA GLY A 83 7.18 8.77 16.00
C GLY A 83 8.32 9.03 15.02
N PRO A 84 8.03 9.31 13.74
CA PRO A 84 8.95 9.11 12.63
C PRO A 84 10.35 9.60 13.01
N GLU A 85 11.31 8.68 13.03
CA GLU A 85 12.72 9.07 13.08
C GLU A 85 12.91 10.16 12.03
N ARG A 86 13.67 11.21 12.34
CA ARG A 86 14.04 12.26 11.37
C ARG A 86 14.97 11.69 10.29
N THR A 87 14.48 10.68 9.57
CA THR A 87 14.93 10.29 8.26
C THR A 87 14.20 11.20 7.28
N PRO A 88 14.88 11.74 6.26
CA PRO A 88 14.21 12.57 5.25
C PRO A 88 13.04 11.75 4.69
N GLU A 89 11.82 12.25 4.84
CA GLU A 89 10.55 11.61 4.46
C GLU A 89 10.69 10.88 3.10
N ILE A 90 11.01 9.59 3.13
CA ILE A 90 10.81 8.72 1.98
C ILE A 90 9.29 8.56 1.96
N SER A 91 8.60 9.41 1.19
CA SER A 91 7.20 9.17 0.87
C SER A 91 7.11 7.71 0.44
N GLU A 92 6.41 6.88 1.22
CA GLU A 92 6.23 5.47 0.88
C GLU A 92 5.76 5.42 -0.57
N LYS A 93 6.60 4.84 -1.45
CA LYS A 93 6.39 4.90 -2.89
C LYS A 93 5.36 3.85 -3.34
N THR A 94 4.23 3.86 -2.67
CA THR A 94 3.26 2.77 -2.64
C THR A 94 1.98 3.14 -3.37
N LEU A 95 1.32 2.11 -3.87
CA LEU A 95 -0.01 2.19 -4.45
C LEU A 95 -0.88 1.11 -3.82
N SER A 96 -2.06 1.47 -3.34
CA SER A 96 -3.03 0.53 -2.80
C SER A 96 -4.14 0.21 -3.79
N ILE A 97 -4.39 -1.08 -4.00
CA ILE A 97 -5.40 -1.62 -4.91
C ILE A 97 -6.41 -2.42 -4.08
N PHE A 98 -7.69 -2.16 -4.27
CA PHE A 98 -8.78 -2.85 -3.59
C PHE A 98 -9.75 -3.49 -4.58
N HIS A 99 -10.30 -4.64 -4.20
CA HIS A 99 -11.37 -5.35 -4.87
C HIS A 99 -12.53 -5.60 -3.92
N GLY A 100 -13.77 -5.50 -4.39
CA GLY A 100 -14.91 -6.05 -3.67
C GLY A 100 -16.09 -6.40 -4.57
N ASN A 101 -16.66 -7.58 -4.37
CA ASN A 101 -17.97 -7.93 -4.91
C ASN A 101 -19.07 -7.23 -4.08
N ILE A 102 -19.82 -6.32 -4.70
CA ILE A 102 -20.77 -5.43 -4.00
C ILE A 102 -22.23 -5.86 -4.12
N ARG A 103 -22.53 -6.85 -4.97
CA ARG A 103 -23.89 -7.34 -5.23
C ARG A 103 -24.92 -6.23 -5.38
N SER A 104 -24.78 -5.40 -6.42
CA SER A 104 -25.49 -4.15 -6.73
C SER A 104 -24.91 -2.88 -6.07
N LEU A 105 -24.37 -1.99 -6.90
CA LEU A 105 -23.76 -0.73 -6.48
C LEU A 105 -24.77 0.42 -6.27
N ARG A 106 -25.82 0.50 -7.09
CA ARG A 106 -26.68 1.71 -7.25
C ARG A 106 -27.12 2.37 -5.95
N ASN A 107 -27.62 1.59 -4.99
CA ASN A 107 -28.12 2.10 -3.70
C ASN A 107 -27.11 1.95 -2.56
N LYS A 108 -25.91 1.43 -2.84
CA LYS A 108 -24.90 1.09 -1.84
C LYS A 108 -23.68 2.03 -1.86
N LEU A 109 -23.55 2.87 -2.88
CA LEU A 109 -22.41 3.76 -3.06
C LEU A 109 -22.06 4.54 -1.78
N ASN A 110 -23.06 5.19 -1.16
CA ASN A 110 -22.85 5.98 0.07
C ASN A 110 -22.30 5.18 1.26
N TYR A 111 -22.53 3.86 1.32
CA TYR A 111 -22.05 3.01 2.40
C TYR A 111 -20.61 2.56 2.20
N ILE A 112 -20.15 2.50 0.95
CA ILE A 112 -18.82 2.00 0.60
C ILE A 112 -17.85 3.11 0.19
N VAL A 113 -18.31 4.33 -0.09
CA VAL A 113 -17.45 5.47 -0.45
C VAL A 113 -16.33 5.68 0.56
N ASP A 114 -16.60 5.51 1.87
CA ASP A 114 -15.57 5.63 2.90
C ASP A 114 -14.45 4.57 2.75
N ILE A 115 -14.77 3.36 2.27
CA ILE A 115 -13.79 2.32 1.98
C ILE A 115 -13.07 2.64 0.67
N ILE A 116 -13.82 3.00 -0.38
CA ILE A 116 -13.26 3.35 -1.69
C ILE A 116 -12.22 4.47 -1.56
N GLU A 117 -12.51 5.52 -0.76
CA GLU A 117 -11.62 6.68 -0.56
C GLU A 117 -10.24 6.31 0.03
N ASP A 118 -10.15 5.21 0.79
CA ASP A 118 -8.91 4.77 1.45
C ASP A 118 -7.90 4.14 0.46
N TYR A 119 -8.34 3.75 -0.75
CA TYR A 119 -7.52 3.08 -1.77
C TYR A 119 -7.19 3.98 -2.97
N ASP A 120 -6.11 3.69 -3.68
CA ASP A 120 -5.67 4.45 -4.85
C ASP A 120 -6.38 3.99 -6.14
N VAL A 121 -6.56 2.67 -6.26
CA VAL A 121 -7.33 2.01 -7.33
C VAL A 121 -8.31 1.03 -6.68
N VAL A 122 -9.56 1.06 -7.12
CA VAL A 122 -10.65 0.25 -6.57
C VAL A 122 -11.41 -0.41 -7.71
N PHE A 123 -11.55 -1.72 -7.64
CA PHE A 123 -12.36 -2.52 -8.54
C PHE A 123 -13.59 -3.06 -7.79
N LEU A 124 -14.77 -2.93 -8.38
CA LEU A 124 -15.97 -3.56 -7.86
C LEU A 124 -16.58 -4.48 -8.91
N THR A 125 -17.01 -5.66 -8.47
CA THR A 125 -17.72 -6.66 -9.26
C THR A 125 -19.18 -6.77 -8.82
N GLU A 126 -20.02 -7.33 -9.69
CA GLU A 126 -21.49 -7.37 -9.51
C GLU A 126 -22.08 -5.99 -9.28
N THR A 127 -21.76 -5.04 -10.16
CA THR A 127 -22.23 -3.66 -10.03
C THR A 127 -23.75 -3.55 -10.27
N HIS A 128 -24.31 -4.44 -11.10
CA HIS A 128 -25.72 -4.46 -11.53
C HIS A 128 -26.16 -3.11 -12.10
N LEU A 129 -25.25 -2.46 -12.83
CA LEU A 129 -25.51 -1.21 -13.51
C LEU A 129 -25.99 -1.48 -14.94
N ASP A 130 -26.70 -0.50 -15.49
CA ASP A 130 -27.10 -0.45 -16.89
C ASP A 130 -26.91 0.96 -17.45
N SER A 131 -27.24 1.12 -18.73
CA SER A 131 -27.11 2.40 -19.45
C SER A 131 -28.04 3.50 -18.95
N ASN A 132 -28.99 3.20 -18.05
CA ASN A 132 -29.88 4.22 -17.47
C ASN A 132 -29.22 4.98 -16.32
N ILE A 133 -28.11 4.45 -15.77
CA ILE A 133 -27.37 5.11 -14.69
C ILE A 133 -26.26 5.93 -15.32
N THR A 134 -26.25 7.23 -15.04
CA THR A 134 -25.25 8.14 -15.61
C THR A 134 -23.93 8.04 -14.85
N ASP A 135 -22.81 8.33 -15.51
CA ASP A 135 -21.51 8.34 -14.84
C ASP A 135 -21.44 9.42 -13.74
N SER A 136 -22.24 10.50 -13.87
CA SER A 136 -22.40 11.52 -12.84
C SER A 136 -23.05 10.98 -11.55
N ASP A 137 -23.98 10.03 -11.65
CA ASP A 137 -24.60 9.40 -10.48
C ASP A 137 -23.62 8.51 -9.71
N LEU A 138 -22.57 8.06 -10.40
CA LEU A 138 -21.53 7.18 -9.87
C LEU A 138 -20.27 7.93 -9.46
N TYR A 139 -20.23 9.26 -9.66
CA TYR A 139 -19.07 10.08 -9.41
C TYR A 139 -18.72 10.17 -7.92
N ILE A 140 -17.42 10.00 -7.60
CA ILE A 140 -16.89 10.13 -6.24
C ILE A 140 -15.83 11.24 -6.24
N SER A 141 -15.98 12.20 -5.33
CA SER A 141 -15.03 13.31 -5.23
C SER A 141 -13.59 12.84 -5.00
N GLY A 142 -12.68 13.31 -5.87
CA GLY A 142 -11.25 12.99 -5.85
C GLY A 142 -10.86 11.74 -6.63
N PHE A 143 -11.82 11.12 -7.31
CA PHE A 143 -11.61 10.10 -8.32
C PHE A 143 -11.85 10.69 -9.71
N GLU A 144 -11.26 10.05 -10.72
CA GLU A 144 -11.64 10.27 -12.12
C GLU A 144 -13.01 9.66 -12.40
N ILE A 145 -13.55 9.94 -13.59
CA ILE A 145 -14.77 9.30 -14.09
C ILE A 145 -14.54 7.78 -14.08
N PRO A 146 -15.46 6.99 -13.48
CA PRO A 146 -15.26 5.56 -13.35
C PRO A 146 -15.26 4.87 -14.71
N VAL A 147 -14.41 3.86 -14.86
CA VAL A 147 -14.37 3.02 -16.07
C VAL A 147 -15.17 1.76 -15.79
N ARG A 148 -16.21 1.49 -16.58
CA ARG A 148 -17.10 0.34 -16.38
C ARG A 148 -17.26 -0.53 -17.61
N LYS A 149 -17.69 -1.76 -17.37
CA LYS A 149 -18.20 -2.71 -18.35
C LYS A 149 -19.45 -3.33 -17.76
N ASP A 150 -20.59 -2.81 -18.19
CA ASP A 150 -21.90 -3.21 -17.68
C ASP A 150 -22.40 -4.45 -18.43
N ARG A 151 -23.16 -5.29 -17.72
CA ARG A 151 -23.85 -6.45 -18.31
C ARG A 151 -25.34 -6.15 -18.45
N ASN A 152 -26.01 -6.01 -17.31
CA ASN A 152 -27.38 -5.51 -17.16
C ASN A 152 -27.69 -5.29 -15.66
N SER A 153 -28.85 -4.72 -15.36
CA SER A 153 -29.30 -4.46 -13.99
C SER A 153 -29.71 -5.69 -13.17
N HIS A 154 -29.66 -6.89 -13.76
CA HIS A 154 -30.07 -8.15 -13.11
C HIS A 154 -28.90 -8.98 -12.60
N GLY A 155 -27.66 -8.66 -12.98
CA GLY A 155 -26.48 -9.41 -12.56
C GLY A 155 -25.20 -9.02 -13.31
N GLY A 156 -24.06 -9.23 -12.65
CA GLY A 156 -22.73 -9.00 -13.24
C GLY A 156 -22.36 -7.52 -13.35
N GLY A 157 -21.46 -7.21 -14.27
CA GLY A 157 -20.88 -5.89 -14.44
C GLY A 157 -19.69 -5.62 -13.51
N ILE A 158 -18.74 -4.84 -14.03
CA ILE A 158 -17.48 -4.49 -13.37
C ILE A 158 -17.19 -2.99 -13.54
N ILE A 159 -16.64 -2.38 -12.50
CA ILE A 159 -16.30 -0.95 -12.48
C ILE A 159 -14.96 -0.72 -11.79
N MET A 160 -14.22 0.27 -12.28
CA MET A 160 -12.97 0.74 -11.69
C MET A 160 -13.10 2.21 -11.30
N TYR A 161 -12.75 2.51 -10.06
CA TYR A 161 -12.47 3.84 -9.57
C TYR A 161 -10.96 3.99 -9.37
N TYR A 162 -10.41 5.13 -9.76
CA TYR A 162 -9.00 5.46 -9.51
C TYR A 162 -8.83 6.95 -9.22
N LYS A 163 -7.85 7.28 -8.37
CA LYS A 163 -7.57 8.67 -8.01
C LYS A 163 -6.92 9.41 -9.19
N SER A 164 -7.20 10.71 -9.30
CA SER A 164 -6.72 11.56 -10.41
C SER A 164 -5.20 11.64 -10.58
N TYR A 165 -4.45 11.35 -9.52
CA TYR A 165 -2.99 11.28 -9.59
C TYR A 165 -2.46 9.94 -10.15
N VAL A 166 -3.30 8.92 -10.29
CA VAL A 166 -2.90 7.59 -10.77
C VAL A 166 -2.93 7.59 -12.29
N ARG A 167 -1.79 7.27 -12.92
CA ARG A 167 -1.68 7.13 -14.37
C ARG A 167 -1.98 5.68 -14.77
N ILE A 168 -3.25 5.44 -15.09
CA ILE A 168 -3.74 4.13 -15.49
C ILE A 168 -4.54 4.25 -16.79
N THR A 169 -4.33 3.31 -17.72
CA THR A 169 -4.98 3.31 -19.04
C THR A 169 -5.60 1.95 -19.33
N ARG A 170 -6.83 1.91 -19.81
CA ARG A 170 -7.50 0.65 -20.19
C ARG A 170 -6.86 0.06 -21.46
N ARG A 171 -6.62 -1.25 -21.45
CA ARG A 171 -6.00 -2.04 -22.53
C ARG A 171 -7.03 -2.95 -23.18
N HIS A 172 -7.86 -2.36 -24.05
CA HIS A 172 -8.93 -3.08 -24.74
C HIS A 172 -8.43 -4.23 -25.63
N ASP A 173 -7.20 -4.11 -26.11
CA ASP A 173 -6.54 -5.10 -26.96
C ASP A 173 -6.17 -6.39 -26.22
N LEU A 174 -6.08 -6.34 -24.88
CA LEU A 174 -5.91 -7.52 -24.02
C LEU A 174 -7.24 -8.13 -23.55
N GLU A 175 -8.38 -7.48 -23.85
CA GLU A 175 -9.70 -7.93 -23.39
C GLU A 175 -10.35 -8.93 -24.35
N ASN A 176 -11.11 -9.87 -23.79
CA ASN A 176 -11.99 -10.75 -24.54
C ASN A 176 -13.47 -10.39 -24.29
N CYS A 177 -14.25 -10.24 -25.36
CA CYS A 177 -15.66 -9.87 -25.29
C CYS A 177 -16.56 -10.94 -24.64
N GLN A 178 -16.12 -12.20 -24.62
CA GLN A 178 -16.84 -13.32 -23.99
C GLN A 178 -16.73 -13.32 -22.46
N LEU A 179 -15.81 -12.54 -21.90
CA LEU A 179 -15.55 -12.47 -20.47
C LEU A 179 -15.94 -11.11 -19.89
N GLU A 180 -16.46 -11.13 -18.67
CA GLU A 180 -16.64 -9.93 -17.84
C GLU A 180 -15.28 -9.58 -17.22
N SER A 181 -14.40 -9.08 -18.07
CA SER A 181 -13.02 -8.75 -17.73
C SER A 181 -12.63 -7.40 -18.32
N MET A 182 -11.76 -6.67 -17.62
CA MET A 182 -11.09 -5.46 -18.09
C MET A 182 -9.60 -5.51 -17.78
N TRP A 183 -8.78 -5.00 -18.70
CA TRP A 183 -7.34 -4.88 -18.52
C TRP A 183 -6.92 -3.42 -18.42
N PHE A 184 -5.95 -3.16 -17.57
CA PHE A 184 -5.43 -1.82 -17.33
C PHE A 184 -3.91 -1.86 -17.27
N GLU A 185 -3.27 -0.84 -17.82
CA GLU A 185 -1.84 -0.61 -17.69
C GLU A 185 -1.60 0.56 -16.73
N LEU A 186 -1.01 0.26 -15.58
CA LEU A 186 -0.55 1.23 -14.60
C LEU A 186 0.89 1.62 -14.92
N LYS A 187 1.12 2.87 -15.29
CA LYS A 187 2.45 3.40 -15.58
C LYS A 187 3.01 4.16 -14.39
N THR A 188 4.06 3.63 -13.77
CA THR A 188 4.83 4.35 -12.75
C THR A 188 6.17 4.83 -13.31
N LYS A 189 6.92 5.60 -12.52
CA LYS A 189 8.28 6.02 -12.90
C LYS A 189 9.27 4.85 -12.98
N LEU A 190 8.99 3.75 -12.28
CA LEU A 190 9.92 2.62 -12.16
C LEU A 190 9.50 1.42 -13.01
N ARG A 191 8.19 1.20 -13.20
CA ARG A 191 7.65 0.01 -13.85
C ARG A 191 6.29 0.27 -14.49
N SER A 192 5.98 -0.50 -15.51
CA SER A 192 4.60 -0.68 -15.99
C SER A 192 4.03 -1.94 -15.33
N ILE A 193 2.77 -1.93 -14.92
CA ILE A 193 2.08 -3.08 -14.33
C ILE A 193 0.76 -3.28 -15.06
N LEU A 194 0.50 -4.49 -15.53
CA LEU A 194 -0.80 -4.86 -16.07
C LEU A 194 -1.70 -5.37 -14.95
N ILE A 195 -2.90 -4.81 -14.86
CA ILE A 195 -3.90 -5.14 -13.85
C ILE A 195 -5.14 -5.65 -14.58
N ASN A 196 -5.59 -6.83 -14.21
CA ASN A 196 -6.76 -7.47 -14.76
C ASN A 196 -7.82 -7.67 -13.69
N ILE A 197 -9.00 -7.08 -13.91
CA ILE A 197 -10.19 -7.34 -13.09
C ILE A 197 -11.07 -8.35 -13.83
N ASN A 198 -11.52 -9.38 -13.13
CA ASN A 198 -12.41 -10.40 -13.68
C ASN A 198 -13.64 -10.62 -12.80
N TYR A 199 -14.76 -10.88 -13.45
CA TYR A 199 -15.90 -11.50 -12.82
C TYR A 199 -16.27 -12.76 -13.60
N ARG A 200 -16.33 -13.89 -12.90
CA ARG A 200 -16.83 -15.16 -13.46
C ARG A 200 -18.15 -15.48 -12.82
N SER A 201 -19.24 -15.52 -13.59
CA SER A 201 -20.52 -16.01 -13.08
C SER A 201 -20.47 -17.53 -12.83
N GLU A 202 -21.10 -18.02 -11.76
CA GLU A 202 -21.27 -19.46 -11.50
C GLU A 202 -21.98 -20.19 -12.65
N ARG A 203 -22.88 -19.50 -13.36
CA ARG A 203 -23.63 -20.04 -14.50
C ARG A 203 -22.78 -20.18 -15.76
N GLN A 204 -21.62 -19.54 -15.80
CA GLN A 204 -20.72 -19.60 -16.94
C GLN A 204 -19.95 -20.92 -16.94
N SER A 205 -19.80 -21.51 -18.13
CA SER A 205 -18.98 -22.71 -18.32
C SER A 205 -17.57 -22.48 -17.80
N SER A 206 -17.16 -23.33 -16.86
CA SER A 206 -15.82 -23.28 -16.27
C SER A 206 -14.75 -23.46 -17.35
N VAL A 207 -14.95 -24.37 -18.31
CA VAL A 207 -13.94 -24.67 -19.35
C VAL A 207 -13.71 -23.46 -20.25
N TYR A 208 -14.80 -22.87 -20.79
CA TYR A 208 -14.68 -21.72 -21.69
C TYR A 208 -14.10 -20.49 -20.98
N PHE A 209 -14.48 -20.24 -19.73
CA PHE A 209 -13.90 -19.15 -18.97
C PHE A 209 -12.38 -19.27 -18.88
N TRP A 210 -11.87 -20.42 -18.44
CA TRP A 210 -10.43 -20.60 -18.23
C TRP A 210 -9.64 -20.63 -19.53
N GLN A 211 -10.22 -21.11 -20.63
CA GLN A 211 -9.59 -21.04 -21.96
C GLN A 211 -9.38 -19.59 -22.41
N TYR A 212 -10.41 -18.75 -22.32
CA TYR A 212 -10.29 -17.34 -22.70
C TYR A 212 -9.44 -16.55 -21.69
N PHE A 213 -9.49 -16.89 -20.40
CA PHE A 213 -8.62 -16.31 -19.39
C PHE A 213 -7.14 -16.59 -19.68
N ASP A 214 -6.80 -17.85 -19.98
CA ASP A 214 -5.44 -18.25 -20.36
C ASP A 214 -4.97 -17.53 -21.63
N GLN A 215 -5.84 -17.38 -22.63
CA GLN A 215 -5.51 -16.61 -23.85
C GLN A 215 -5.21 -15.13 -23.54
N MET A 216 -6.07 -14.45 -22.78
CA MET A 216 -5.83 -13.05 -22.38
C MET A 216 -4.53 -12.92 -21.58
N LEU A 217 -4.28 -13.86 -20.67
CA LEU A 217 -3.09 -13.86 -19.83
C LEU A 217 -1.81 -14.07 -20.62
N LYS A 218 -1.80 -14.97 -21.61
CA LYS A 218 -0.66 -15.18 -22.52
C LYS A 218 -0.33 -13.90 -23.30
N ASN A 219 -1.34 -13.27 -23.91
CA ASN A 219 -1.15 -12.00 -24.61
C ASN A 219 -0.57 -10.91 -23.69
N ALA A 220 -1.02 -10.85 -22.43
CA ALA A 220 -0.50 -9.89 -21.46
C ALA A 220 0.95 -10.20 -21.04
N LEU A 221 1.30 -11.47 -20.85
CA LEU A 221 2.66 -11.93 -20.51
C LEU A 221 3.66 -11.68 -21.64
N ASP A 222 3.22 -11.77 -22.90
CA ASP A 222 4.05 -11.44 -24.06
C ASP A 222 4.50 -9.96 -24.04
N GLU A 223 3.74 -9.08 -23.39
CA GLU A 223 4.07 -7.67 -23.27
C GLU A 223 4.76 -7.29 -21.96
N ASN A 224 4.32 -7.84 -20.83
CA ASN A 224 4.81 -7.45 -19.52
C ASN A 224 4.67 -8.55 -18.48
N ASN A 225 5.78 -8.86 -17.80
CA ASN A 225 5.85 -9.85 -16.73
C ASN A 225 5.37 -9.33 -15.36
N ASN A 226 4.91 -8.07 -15.25
CA ASN A 226 4.36 -7.51 -14.02
C ASN A 226 2.84 -7.53 -14.11
N ILE A 227 2.21 -8.62 -13.66
CA ILE A 227 0.77 -8.82 -13.77
C ILE A 227 0.14 -8.99 -12.40
N ILE A 228 -1.00 -8.32 -12.21
CA ILE A 228 -1.90 -8.51 -11.08
C ILE A 228 -3.28 -8.87 -11.65
N CYS A 229 -3.78 -10.06 -11.36
CA CYS A 229 -5.15 -10.46 -11.66
C CYS A 229 -5.96 -10.53 -10.37
N LEU A 230 -7.11 -9.88 -10.33
CA LEU A 230 -7.99 -9.84 -9.15
C LEU A 230 -9.45 -9.91 -9.61
N GLY A 231 -10.35 -10.19 -8.69
CA GLY A 231 -11.78 -10.30 -9.00
C GLY A 231 -12.45 -11.49 -8.34
N ASP A 232 -13.75 -11.64 -8.56
CA ASP A 232 -14.51 -12.81 -8.14
C ASP A 232 -14.49 -13.87 -9.24
N LEU A 233 -13.80 -14.97 -8.98
CA LEU A 233 -13.64 -16.08 -9.93
C LEU A 233 -14.64 -17.22 -9.67
N ASN A 234 -15.48 -17.12 -8.64
CA ASN A 234 -16.43 -18.15 -8.22
C ASN A 234 -15.80 -19.56 -8.19
N LYS A 235 -14.57 -19.64 -7.69
CA LYS A 235 -13.82 -20.87 -7.41
C LYS A 235 -13.21 -20.75 -6.02
N ASN A 236 -13.30 -21.80 -5.23
CA ASN A 236 -12.75 -21.78 -3.87
C ASN A 236 -11.24 -22.05 -3.88
N PHE A 237 -10.46 -21.01 -3.65
CA PHE A 237 -8.99 -21.06 -3.56
C PHE A 237 -8.47 -21.63 -2.24
N MET A 238 -9.33 -21.91 -1.27
CA MET A 238 -8.98 -22.70 -0.08
C MET A 238 -9.04 -24.20 -0.33
N SER A 239 -9.69 -24.63 -1.42
CA SER A 239 -9.77 -26.02 -1.84
C SER A 239 -8.79 -26.31 -2.98
N ASP A 240 -8.52 -27.59 -3.22
CA ASP A 240 -7.72 -28.00 -4.37
C ASP A 240 -8.36 -27.54 -5.68
N LEU A 241 -7.64 -26.69 -6.40
CA LEU A 241 -8.07 -26.25 -7.72
C LEU A 241 -7.93 -27.38 -8.74
N PRO A 242 -8.85 -27.48 -9.71
CA PRO A 242 -8.71 -28.34 -10.89
C PRO A 242 -7.33 -28.20 -11.55
N SER A 243 -6.78 -29.32 -12.04
CA SER A 243 -5.42 -29.37 -12.63
C SER A 243 -5.23 -28.34 -13.73
N ASN A 244 -6.20 -28.20 -14.64
CA ASN A 244 -6.14 -27.23 -15.73
C ASN A 244 -6.00 -25.78 -15.25
N ILE A 245 -6.58 -25.42 -14.10
CA ILE A 245 -6.48 -24.07 -13.54
C ILE A 245 -5.12 -23.88 -12.87
N ARG A 246 -4.68 -24.89 -12.12
CA ARG A 246 -3.36 -24.89 -11.49
C ARG A 246 -2.23 -24.81 -12.52
N ASP A 247 -2.38 -25.49 -13.65
CA ASP A 247 -1.40 -25.46 -14.74
C ASP A 247 -1.32 -24.06 -15.37
N ILE A 248 -2.47 -23.39 -15.59
CA ILE A 248 -2.49 -21.99 -16.07
C ILE A 248 -1.68 -21.11 -15.12
N PHE A 249 -1.93 -21.18 -13.80
CA PHE A 249 -1.23 -20.36 -12.81
C PHE A 249 0.26 -20.69 -12.71
N PHE A 250 0.61 -21.98 -12.73
CA PHE A 250 1.99 -22.42 -12.68
C PHE A 250 2.79 -21.94 -13.90
N ILE A 251 2.25 -22.11 -15.11
CA ILE A 251 2.91 -21.72 -16.37
C ILE A 251 3.06 -20.20 -16.45
N SER A 252 2.05 -19.45 -15.98
CA SER A 252 2.06 -17.98 -15.99
C SER A 252 2.84 -17.35 -14.82
N GLY A 253 3.31 -18.15 -13.86
CA GLY A 253 3.96 -17.66 -12.65
C GLY A 253 3.03 -16.84 -11.75
N LEU A 254 1.71 -17.08 -11.81
CA LEU A 254 0.73 -16.42 -10.95
C LEU A 254 0.58 -17.16 -9.63
N VAL A 255 0.68 -16.42 -8.52
CA VAL A 255 0.48 -16.93 -7.17
C VAL A 255 -0.64 -16.15 -6.49
N ASN A 256 -1.59 -16.87 -5.89
CA ASN A 256 -2.59 -16.25 -5.03
C ASN A 256 -1.97 -15.78 -3.72
N ILE A 257 -2.15 -14.51 -3.39
CA ILE A 257 -1.62 -13.93 -2.16
C ILE A 257 -2.66 -13.85 -1.03
N ILE A 258 -3.97 -13.97 -1.30
CA ILE A 258 -4.98 -13.91 -0.23
C ILE A 258 -5.13 -15.29 0.42
N ASP A 259 -5.18 -15.32 1.75
CA ASP A 259 -5.23 -16.53 2.57
C ASP A 259 -6.48 -16.63 3.47
N LYS A 260 -7.31 -15.57 3.52
CA LYS A 260 -8.54 -15.51 4.32
C LYS A 260 -9.79 -15.66 3.47
N ALA A 261 -10.86 -16.18 4.08
CA ALA A 261 -12.12 -16.38 3.37
C ALA A 261 -12.71 -15.03 2.95
N THR A 262 -13.26 -14.98 1.75
CA THR A 262 -13.83 -13.76 1.15
C THR A 262 -15.33 -13.87 0.95
N HIS A 263 -15.93 -15.06 1.02
CA HIS A 263 -17.37 -15.26 0.88
C HIS A 263 -17.92 -16.05 2.07
N PHE A 264 -19.10 -15.63 2.54
CA PHE A 264 -19.77 -16.19 3.71
C PHE A 264 -21.22 -16.54 3.40
N ASP A 265 -21.50 -17.83 3.23
CA ASP A 265 -22.86 -18.30 3.00
C ASP A 265 -23.62 -18.43 4.33
N THR A 266 -24.51 -17.48 4.58
CA THR A 266 -25.36 -17.46 5.79
C THR A 266 -26.34 -18.64 5.90
N ARG A 267 -26.72 -19.29 4.79
CA ARG A 267 -27.62 -20.45 4.82
C ARG A 267 -26.91 -21.72 5.29
N THR A 268 -25.70 -21.94 4.80
CA THR A 268 -24.93 -23.16 5.10
C THR A 268 -23.93 -22.97 6.23
N GLY A 269 -23.62 -21.72 6.59
CA GLY A 269 -22.54 -21.38 7.51
C GLY A 269 -21.14 -21.61 6.92
N SER A 270 -21.04 -21.88 5.62
CA SER A 270 -19.77 -22.17 4.96
C SER A 270 -19.02 -20.89 4.58
N THR A 271 -17.69 -20.99 4.53
CA THR A 271 -16.81 -19.90 4.12
C THR A 271 -15.95 -20.36 2.95
N SER A 272 -15.61 -19.45 2.04
CA SER A 272 -14.81 -19.76 0.85
C SER A 272 -13.97 -18.56 0.43
N LEU A 273 -12.86 -18.81 -0.27
CA LEU A 273 -12.04 -17.76 -0.89
C LEU A 273 -12.37 -17.72 -2.38
N LEU A 274 -13.26 -16.82 -2.78
CA LEU A 274 -13.73 -16.67 -4.16
C LEU A 274 -13.08 -15.47 -4.87
N ASP A 275 -12.48 -14.56 -4.10
CA ASP A 275 -11.99 -13.26 -4.55
C ASP A 275 -10.45 -13.16 -4.45
N PRO A 276 -9.68 -14.02 -5.16
CA PRO A 276 -8.23 -14.04 -5.04
C PRO A 276 -7.59 -12.75 -5.56
N ILE A 277 -6.36 -12.52 -5.12
CA ILE A 277 -5.43 -11.61 -5.79
C ILE A 277 -4.26 -12.48 -6.26
N LEU A 278 -4.12 -12.63 -7.56
CA LEU A 278 -3.06 -13.37 -8.23
C LEU A 278 -2.00 -12.38 -8.69
N VAL A 279 -0.74 -12.62 -8.35
CA VAL A 279 0.38 -11.76 -8.75
C VAL A 279 1.50 -12.59 -9.33
N THR A 280 2.27 -12.00 -10.24
CA THR A 280 3.57 -12.52 -10.65
C THR A 280 4.64 -12.19 -9.59
N ASP A 281 5.69 -13.01 -9.50
CA ASP A 281 6.81 -12.83 -8.54
C ASP A 281 7.52 -11.48 -8.64
N SER A 282 7.40 -10.81 -9.78
CA SER A 282 7.96 -9.48 -10.06
C SER A 282 7.26 -8.34 -9.28
N ILE A 283 6.07 -8.58 -8.72
CA ILE A 283 5.27 -7.59 -8.01
C ILE A 283 5.73 -7.49 -6.54
N PRO A 284 6.23 -6.33 -6.09
CA PRO A 284 6.70 -6.13 -4.73
C PRO A 284 5.53 -5.81 -3.80
N VAL A 285 4.85 -6.86 -3.36
CA VAL A 285 3.77 -6.78 -2.38
C VAL A 285 4.33 -6.35 -1.02
N LEU A 286 3.76 -5.30 -0.43
CA LEU A 286 4.11 -4.78 0.89
C LEU A 286 3.10 -5.18 1.96
N ASP A 287 1.82 -5.12 1.61
CA ASP A 287 0.72 -5.46 2.50
C ASP A 287 -0.44 -6.06 1.70
N LYS A 288 -1.18 -6.96 2.34
CA LYS A 288 -2.32 -7.66 1.76
C LYS A 288 -3.25 -8.12 2.86
N ASP A 289 -4.55 -7.93 2.68
CA ASP A 289 -5.55 -8.52 3.58
C ASP A 289 -6.95 -8.49 2.95
N THR A 290 -7.91 -8.99 3.71
CA THR A 290 -9.35 -8.89 3.51
C THR A 290 -9.93 -7.75 4.35
N ILE A 291 -10.99 -7.12 3.85
CA ILE A 291 -11.77 -6.10 4.56
C ILE A 291 -13.19 -6.62 4.73
N PRO A 292 -13.66 -6.78 5.98
CA PRO A 292 -15.01 -7.23 6.20
C PRO A 292 -16.01 -6.18 5.74
N PHE A 293 -16.98 -6.61 4.93
CA PHE A 293 -18.17 -5.81 4.65
C PHE A 293 -19.27 -6.11 5.66
N ASP A 294 -20.14 -5.13 5.87
CA ASP A 294 -21.38 -5.38 6.60
C ASP A 294 -22.21 -6.38 5.77
N ARG A 295 -22.75 -7.42 6.41
CA ARG A 295 -23.54 -8.46 5.73
C ARG A 295 -24.84 -7.91 5.14
N GLY A 296 -25.30 -6.73 5.57
CA GLY A 296 -26.38 -6.00 4.89
C GLY A 296 -25.94 -5.34 3.57
N ILE A 297 -24.64 -5.20 3.33
CA ILE A 297 -24.05 -4.62 2.11
C ILE A 297 -23.66 -5.75 1.15
N SER A 298 -22.86 -6.72 1.60
CA SER A 298 -22.44 -7.87 0.79
C SER A 298 -22.11 -9.06 1.68
N ASP A 299 -22.32 -10.26 1.16
CA ASP A 299 -21.83 -11.51 1.74
C ASP A 299 -20.39 -11.84 1.30
N HIS A 300 -19.83 -11.02 0.41
CA HIS A 300 -18.40 -10.99 0.14
C HIS A 300 -17.69 -9.95 1.02
N ASP A 301 -16.48 -10.27 1.45
CA ASP A 301 -15.50 -9.35 2.02
C ASP A 301 -14.55 -8.90 0.91
N GLY A 302 -14.15 -7.64 0.96
CA GLY A 302 -13.21 -7.09 -0.02
C GLY A 302 -11.79 -7.61 0.18
N THR A 303 -10.97 -7.57 -0.86
CA THR A 303 -9.55 -7.92 -0.80
C THR A 303 -8.71 -6.72 -1.21
N TYR A 304 -7.52 -6.57 -0.64
CA TYR A 304 -6.61 -5.50 -1.04
C TYR A 304 -5.16 -5.96 -1.10
N VAL A 305 -4.38 -5.20 -1.88
CA VAL A 305 -2.93 -5.32 -1.96
C VAL A 305 -2.31 -3.92 -2.03
N THR A 306 -1.23 -3.72 -1.30
CA THR A 306 -0.38 -2.53 -1.38
C THR A 306 0.95 -2.94 -1.99
N ILE A 307 1.36 -2.25 -3.06
CA ILE A 307 2.58 -2.57 -3.81
C ILE A 307 3.60 -1.44 -3.79
N ASN A 308 4.88 -1.77 -3.76
CA ASN A 308 5.98 -0.81 -3.93
C ASN A 308 6.29 -0.59 -5.40
N CYS A 309 5.54 0.30 -6.05
CA CYS A 309 5.70 0.53 -7.48
C CYS A 309 6.46 1.81 -7.81
N GLY A 310 7.09 2.48 -6.85
CA GLY A 310 7.78 3.75 -7.12
C GLY A 310 6.82 4.94 -7.27
N PHE A 311 5.55 4.75 -6.89
CA PHE A 311 4.52 5.75 -7.02
C PHE A 311 4.69 6.82 -5.94
N SER A 312 5.03 8.05 -6.32
CA SER A 312 5.08 9.17 -5.37
C SER A 312 3.71 9.82 -5.33
N LYS A 313 3.00 9.69 -4.21
CA LYS A 313 1.88 10.58 -3.88
C LYS A 313 2.37 12.03 -3.96
N ARG A 314 1.46 12.97 -4.25
CA ARG A 314 1.82 14.40 -4.27
C ARG A 314 2.34 14.75 -2.87
N ARG A 315 3.60 15.19 -2.79
CA ARG A 315 4.26 15.41 -1.50
C ARG A 315 3.49 16.44 -0.69
N THR A 316 3.40 16.20 0.61
CA THR A 316 3.04 17.25 1.55
C THR A 316 4.16 18.28 1.51
N TYR A 317 3.81 19.56 1.39
CA TYR A 317 4.78 20.64 1.42
C TYR A 317 4.30 21.70 2.40
N ASN A 318 5.25 22.37 3.05
CA ASN A 318 4.93 23.52 3.86
C ASN A 318 4.80 24.74 2.95
N ARG A 319 3.74 25.50 3.17
CA ARG A 319 3.50 26.77 2.49
C ARG A 319 3.27 27.83 3.55
N SER A 320 4.03 28.90 3.43
CA SER A 320 3.73 30.15 4.12
C SER A 320 2.44 30.74 3.54
N ILE A 321 1.43 30.91 4.39
CA ILE A 321 0.18 31.59 4.05
C ILE A 321 -0.01 32.80 4.95
N TRP A 322 -0.69 33.82 4.46
CA TRP A 322 -1.01 35.01 5.24
C TRP A 322 -2.05 34.67 6.31
N ASP A 323 -1.78 35.05 7.57
CA ASP A 323 -2.71 34.89 8.68
C ASP A 323 -3.54 36.16 8.82
N TYR A 324 -4.53 36.31 7.93
CA TYR A 324 -5.44 37.47 7.91
C TYR A 324 -6.12 37.73 9.26
N LYS A 325 -6.28 36.71 10.13
CA LYS A 325 -6.86 36.91 11.47
C LYS A 325 -5.98 37.74 12.40
N LYS A 326 -4.68 37.85 12.10
CA LYS A 326 -3.68 38.57 12.89
C LYS A 326 -3.09 39.77 12.14
N GLY A 327 -3.70 40.18 11.03
CA GLY A 327 -3.24 41.35 10.28
C GLY A 327 -3.49 42.64 11.05
N ASP A 328 -2.53 43.56 11.00
CA ASP A 328 -2.70 44.93 11.46
C ASP A 328 -3.28 45.77 10.31
N TYR A 329 -4.61 45.84 10.28
CA TYR A 329 -5.33 46.54 9.22
C TYR A 329 -5.30 48.07 9.36
N ASP A 330 -5.00 48.60 10.55
CA ASP A 330 -4.87 50.03 10.76
C ASP A 330 -3.53 50.53 10.20
N LEU A 331 -2.44 49.79 10.47
CA LEU A 331 -1.15 50.04 9.82
C LEU A 331 -1.22 49.89 8.29
N MET A 332 -1.93 48.86 7.82
CA MET A 332 -2.13 48.65 6.38
C MET A 332 -2.84 49.86 5.73
N LYS A 333 -3.90 50.37 6.38
CA LYS A 333 -4.62 51.54 5.89
C LYS A 333 -3.73 52.78 5.84
N GLN A 334 -2.94 53.01 6.88
CA GLN A 334 -1.98 54.12 6.93
C GLN A 334 -0.99 54.04 5.76
N LYS A 335 -0.34 52.89 5.56
CA LYS A 335 0.65 52.69 4.49
C LYS A 335 0.06 52.81 3.08
N VAL A 336 -1.17 52.36 2.88
CA VAL A 336 -1.88 52.53 1.60
C VAL A 336 -2.11 54.01 1.31
N VAL A 337 -2.46 54.83 2.32
CA VAL A 337 -2.67 56.27 2.14
C VAL A 337 -1.36 57.03 1.91
N GLU A 338 -0.28 56.63 2.59
CA GLU A 338 1.05 57.25 2.45
C GLU A 338 1.73 56.93 1.11
N THR A 339 1.29 55.88 0.42
CA THR A 339 1.87 55.46 -0.86
C THR A 339 1.46 56.40 -2.00
N ASN A 340 2.44 56.92 -2.73
CA ASN A 340 2.18 57.77 -3.90
C ASN A 340 1.76 56.94 -5.12
N TRP A 341 0.47 56.65 -5.23
CA TRP A 341 -0.11 55.88 -6.33
C TRP A 341 -0.05 56.59 -7.69
N GLU A 342 -0.05 57.92 -7.70
CA GLU A 342 0.07 58.73 -8.93
C GLU A 342 1.38 58.39 -9.65
N TYR A 343 2.50 58.40 -8.93
CA TYR A 343 3.81 58.05 -9.48
C TYR A 343 3.89 56.58 -9.92
N LEU A 344 3.23 55.67 -9.20
CA LEU A 344 3.32 54.24 -9.48
C LEU A 344 2.41 53.79 -10.63
N ILE A 345 1.29 54.47 -10.85
CA ILE A 345 0.24 54.09 -11.80
C ILE A 345 0.15 55.10 -12.95
N SER A 346 -0.02 56.39 -12.66
CA SER A 346 -0.23 57.46 -13.65
C SER A 346 1.05 57.77 -14.44
N ASP A 347 2.21 57.76 -13.78
CA ASP A 347 3.52 58.06 -14.41
C ASP A 347 4.20 56.82 -15.02
N ALA A 348 3.53 55.68 -15.03
CA ALA A 348 4.07 54.46 -15.62
C ALA A 348 4.14 54.56 -17.15
N SER A 349 5.17 53.96 -17.75
CA SER A 349 5.40 53.99 -19.20
C SER A 349 4.29 53.30 -20.01
N ASP A 350 3.68 52.27 -19.43
CA ASP A 350 2.57 51.52 -20.02
C ASP A 350 1.70 50.85 -18.94
N VAL A 351 0.59 50.27 -19.39
CA VAL A 351 -0.41 49.60 -18.52
C VAL A 351 0.17 48.36 -17.82
N HIS A 352 1.10 47.63 -18.45
CA HIS A 352 1.73 46.46 -17.83
C HIS A 352 2.67 46.89 -16.68
N VAL A 353 3.42 47.97 -16.87
CA VAL A 353 4.28 48.55 -15.83
C VAL A 353 3.44 49.09 -14.69
N ALA A 354 2.35 49.81 -14.97
CA ALA A 354 1.42 50.30 -13.95
C ALA A 354 0.84 49.16 -13.09
N ALA A 355 0.39 48.07 -13.74
CA ALA A 355 -0.16 46.90 -13.05
C ALA A 355 0.91 46.19 -12.18
N THR A 356 2.14 46.11 -12.67
CA THR A 356 3.27 45.51 -11.94
C THR A 356 3.64 46.35 -10.72
N ASN A 357 3.74 47.67 -10.88
CA ASN A 357 4.04 48.61 -9.81
C ASN A 357 2.96 48.56 -8.71
N PHE A 358 1.68 48.61 -9.10
CA PHE A 358 0.57 48.48 -8.15
C PHE A 358 0.65 47.17 -7.37
N THR A 359 0.80 46.04 -8.08
CA THR A 359 0.83 44.71 -7.47
C THR A 359 1.98 44.58 -6.49
N ASN A 360 3.18 44.99 -6.87
CA ASN A 360 4.36 44.90 -6.01
C ASN A 360 4.24 45.80 -4.78
N SER A 361 3.82 47.05 -4.95
CA SER A 361 3.65 47.99 -3.82
C SER A 361 2.57 47.51 -2.86
N PHE A 362 1.43 47.04 -3.36
CA PHE A 362 0.36 46.51 -2.52
C PHE A 362 0.76 45.23 -1.78
N LEU A 363 1.43 44.30 -2.46
CA LEU A 363 1.93 43.07 -1.83
C LEU A 363 3.01 43.36 -0.77
N ASN A 364 3.87 44.36 -0.99
CA ASN A 364 4.86 44.80 0.00
C ASN A 364 4.17 45.35 1.26
N ILE A 365 3.24 46.29 1.10
CA ILE A 365 2.46 46.84 2.23
C ILE A 365 1.79 45.70 3.01
N ALA A 366 1.14 44.79 2.28
CA ALA A 366 0.44 43.68 2.89
C ALA A 366 1.39 42.67 3.58
N SER A 367 2.60 42.46 3.05
CA SER A 367 3.62 41.60 3.70
C SER A 367 4.16 42.20 5.01
N GLU A 368 4.17 43.52 5.14
CA GLU A 368 4.58 44.21 6.36
C GLU A 368 3.47 44.22 7.42
N CYS A 369 2.21 44.22 6.99
CA CYS A 369 1.06 44.36 7.88
C CYS A 369 0.41 43.03 8.26
N ILE A 370 0.55 41.99 7.42
CA ILE A 370 -0.11 40.70 7.60
C ILE A 370 0.95 39.63 7.88
N PRO A 371 1.02 39.10 9.12
CA PRO A 371 1.99 38.07 9.45
C PRO A 371 1.69 36.79 8.70
N THR A 372 2.73 36.04 8.37
CA THR A 372 2.59 34.73 7.75
C THR A 372 2.65 33.60 8.76
N ARG A 373 1.94 32.51 8.47
CA ARG A 373 2.05 31.24 9.20
C ARG A 373 2.36 30.09 8.25
N GLU A 374 3.18 29.16 8.72
CA GLU A 374 3.47 27.93 7.99
C GLU A 374 2.32 26.95 8.12
N VAL A 375 1.85 26.44 6.98
CA VAL A 375 0.83 25.40 6.93
C VAL A 375 1.32 24.26 6.05
N THR A 376 1.26 23.04 6.60
CA THR A 376 1.50 21.83 5.80
C THR A 376 0.32 21.58 4.89
N ILE A 377 0.51 21.86 3.61
CA ILE A 377 -0.43 21.51 2.54
C ILE A 377 -0.28 20.03 2.24
N ARG A 378 -1.40 19.31 2.31
CA ARG A 378 -1.49 17.92 1.89
C ARG A 378 -2.40 17.87 0.69
N CYS A 379 -1.81 17.60 -0.47
CA CYS A 379 -2.50 17.68 -1.75
C CYS A 379 -3.67 16.68 -1.87
N ASP A 380 -3.64 15.60 -1.10
CA ASP A 380 -4.63 14.53 -1.15
C ASP A 380 -5.71 14.67 -0.04
N ASP A 381 -5.56 15.62 0.88
CA ASP A 381 -6.59 15.88 1.87
C ASP A 381 -7.84 16.42 1.17
N LYS A 382 -9.01 15.88 1.53
CA LYS A 382 -10.28 16.43 1.04
C LYS A 382 -10.43 17.86 1.59
N VAL A 383 -11.09 18.73 0.83
CA VAL A 383 -11.22 20.15 1.21
C VAL A 383 -11.98 20.34 2.53
N TRP A 384 -12.90 19.44 2.85
CA TRP A 384 -13.62 19.38 4.12
C TRP A 384 -12.85 18.64 5.24
N TYR A 385 -11.68 18.08 4.97
CA TYR A 385 -10.94 17.23 5.91
C TYR A 385 -9.98 18.04 6.80
N ASP A 386 -10.48 18.45 7.96
CA ASP A 386 -9.74 19.31 8.89
C ASP A 386 -8.75 18.55 9.80
N SER A 387 -7.99 19.31 10.60
CA SER A 387 -7.01 18.78 11.55
C SER A 387 -7.63 17.99 12.69
N ASN A 388 -8.84 18.34 13.12
CA ASN A 388 -9.56 17.66 14.19
C ASN A 388 -10.02 16.28 13.73
N LEU A 389 -10.66 16.19 12.57
CA LEU A 389 -11.07 14.96 11.93
C LEU A 389 -9.88 14.05 11.69
N ARG A 390 -8.75 14.59 11.21
CA ARG A 390 -7.50 13.82 11.05
C ARG A 390 -7.03 13.18 12.35
N ARG A 391 -7.05 13.93 13.46
CA ARG A 391 -6.67 13.42 14.79
C ARG A 391 -7.58 12.27 15.23
N GLU A 392 -8.88 12.40 15.02
CA GLU A 392 -9.87 11.39 15.41
C GLU A 392 -9.81 10.14 14.51
N THR A 393 -9.51 10.30 13.22
CA THR A 393 -9.24 9.19 12.28
C THR A 393 -8.02 8.38 12.71
N ARG A 394 -6.89 9.05 13.02
CA ARG A 394 -5.70 8.35 13.53
C ARG A 394 -5.99 7.56 14.81
N LYS A 395 -6.81 8.12 15.71
CA LYS A 395 -7.22 7.43 16.94
C LYS A 395 -8.08 6.20 16.64
N ARG A 396 -9.00 6.28 15.66
CA ARG A 396 -9.78 5.13 15.18
C ARG A 396 -8.86 4.03 14.66
N ASP A 397 -7.88 4.36 13.83
CA ASP A 397 -6.98 3.37 13.20
C ASP A 397 -6.10 2.68 14.24
N ARG A 398 -5.60 3.43 15.22
CA ARG A 398 -4.91 2.84 16.39
C ARG A 398 -5.79 1.83 17.13
N LEU A 399 -7.04 2.21 17.44
CA LEU A 399 -7.98 1.31 18.10
C LEU A 399 -8.35 0.09 17.25
N ARG A 400 -8.42 0.24 15.92
CA ARG A 400 -8.63 -0.87 14.98
C ARG A 400 -7.49 -1.88 15.09
N ASN A 401 -6.24 -1.41 15.08
CA ASN A 401 -5.07 -2.27 15.18
C ASN A 401 -5.01 -2.99 16.54
N ILE A 402 -5.35 -2.30 17.63
CA ILE A 402 -5.47 -2.92 18.96
C ILE A 402 -6.55 -4.00 18.97
N PHE A 403 -7.71 -3.73 18.37
CA PHE A 403 -8.78 -4.71 18.26
C PHE A 403 -8.35 -5.94 17.46
N ILE A 404 -7.75 -5.75 16.27
CA ILE A 404 -7.27 -6.85 15.43
C ILE A 404 -6.25 -7.74 16.17
N ARG A 405 -5.35 -7.13 16.97
CA ARG A 405 -4.33 -7.86 17.72
C ARG A 405 -4.88 -8.58 18.96
N SER A 406 -5.74 -7.91 19.73
CA SER A 406 -6.23 -8.43 21.01
C SER A 406 -7.47 -9.31 20.89
N ASN A 407 -8.24 -9.16 19.80
CA ASN A 407 -9.55 -9.77 19.55
C ASN A 407 -10.51 -9.72 20.76
N SER A 408 -10.39 -8.66 21.58
CA SER A 408 -11.16 -8.52 22.82
C SER A 408 -12.43 -7.71 22.61
N THR A 409 -13.52 -8.11 23.27
CA THR A 409 -14.82 -7.40 23.25
C THR A 409 -14.72 -5.95 23.76
N SER A 410 -13.81 -5.69 24.70
CA SER A 410 -13.53 -4.32 25.19
C SER A 410 -12.86 -3.45 24.12
N ALA A 411 -11.84 -3.98 23.42
CA ALA A 411 -11.19 -3.27 22.32
C ALA A 411 -12.15 -3.05 21.14
N GLU A 412 -12.98 -4.05 20.83
CA GLU A 412 -14.03 -3.96 19.80
C GLU A 412 -15.01 -2.82 20.10
N LYS A 413 -15.49 -2.73 21.34
CA LYS A 413 -16.41 -1.66 21.78
C LYS A 413 -15.77 -0.27 21.63
N LYS A 414 -14.52 -0.12 22.07
CA LYS A 414 -13.77 1.15 21.94
C LYS A 414 -13.56 1.54 20.47
N PHE A 415 -13.19 0.59 19.62
CA PHE A 415 -13.04 0.80 18.18
C PHE A 415 -14.37 1.22 17.54
N LYS A 416 -15.47 0.49 17.79
CA LYS A 416 -16.79 0.82 17.24
C LYS A 416 -17.26 2.22 17.66
N GLN A 417 -17.07 2.59 18.92
CA GLN A 417 -17.41 3.94 19.42
C GLN A 417 -16.61 5.02 18.68
N GLN A 418 -15.29 4.84 18.55
CA GLN A 418 -14.44 5.81 17.87
C GLN A 418 -14.73 5.87 16.36
N ARG A 419 -14.99 4.73 15.71
CA ARG A 419 -15.43 4.65 14.30
C ARG A 419 -16.70 5.47 14.07
N ASN A 420 -17.71 5.28 14.92
CA ASN A 420 -18.98 6.02 14.82
C ASN A 420 -18.77 7.53 15.04
N LYS A 421 -17.88 7.92 15.97
CA LYS A 421 -17.49 9.32 16.16
C LYS A 421 -16.86 9.92 14.90
N VAL A 422 -15.89 9.22 14.29
CA VAL A 422 -15.24 9.66 13.05
C VAL A 422 -16.25 9.78 11.90
N ASN A 423 -17.15 8.81 11.73
CA ASN A 423 -18.17 8.85 10.69
C ASN A 423 -19.12 10.05 10.88
N ASN A 424 -19.50 10.36 12.12
CA ASN A 424 -20.32 11.55 12.42
C ASN A 424 -19.57 12.85 12.13
N LEU A 425 -18.28 12.94 12.49
CA LEU A 425 -17.45 14.11 12.18
C LEU A 425 -17.26 14.28 10.66
N LYS A 426 -17.03 13.20 9.90
CA LYS A 426 -17.01 13.23 8.43
C LYS A 426 -18.33 13.78 7.88
N LYS A 427 -19.47 13.30 8.38
CA LYS A 427 -20.80 13.75 7.95
C LYS A 427 -21.03 15.24 8.23
N GLN A 428 -20.62 15.72 9.41
CA GLN A 428 -20.69 17.14 9.77
C GLN A 428 -19.79 18.00 8.87
N ALA A 429 -18.53 17.60 8.69
CA ALA A 429 -17.58 18.31 7.87
C ALA A 429 -18.06 18.43 6.40
N LYS A 430 -18.56 17.34 5.82
CA LYS A 430 -19.19 17.34 4.49
C LYS A 430 -20.39 18.30 4.44
N LYS A 431 -21.26 18.30 5.45
CA LYS A 431 -22.44 19.18 5.54
C LYS A 431 -22.07 20.66 5.64
N TYR A 432 -21.03 21.02 6.39
CA TYR A 432 -20.58 22.42 6.50
C TYR A 432 -19.96 22.93 5.20
N PHE A 433 -19.35 22.04 4.42
CA PHE A 433 -18.63 22.42 3.20
C PHE A 433 -19.53 22.53 1.96
N LEU A 434 -20.56 21.68 1.83
CA LEU A 434 -21.50 21.67 0.69
C LEU A 434 -22.15 23.04 0.36
N PRO A 435 -22.63 23.84 1.34
CA PRO A 435 -23.22 25.15 1.08
C PRO A 435 -22.20 26.22 0.64
N VAL A 436 -20.92 26.05 0.98
CA VAL A 436 -19.85 27.00 0.61
C VAL A 436 -19.53 26.90 -0.88
N LEU A 437 -19.63 25.69 -1.46
CA LEU A 437 -19.47 25.47 -2.90
C LEU A 437 -20.63 26.00 -3.74
N MET A 438 -21.84 26.11 -3.19
CA MET A 438 -23.02 26.64 -3.92
C MET A 438 -23.09 28.18 -3.94
N LYS A 439 -22.17 28.86 -3.25
CA LYS A 439 -22.09 30.33 -3.19
C LYS A 439 -20.93 30.93 -4.00
N ILE A 440 -20.13 30.07 -4.64
CA ILE A 440 -19.10 30.42 -5.63
C ILE A 440 -19.65 29.99 -6.98
#